data_AF-A0A5N0E5X0-F1
#
_entry.id   AF-A0A5N0E5X0-F1
#
_cell.length_a   1.000
_cell.length_b   1.000
_cell.length_c   1.000
_cell.angle_alpha   90.00
_cell.angle_beta   90.00
_cell.angle_gamma   90.00
#
_symmetry.space_group_name_H-M   'P 1'
#
loop_
_entity.id
_entity.type
_entity.pdbx_description
1 polymer ?
#
loop_
_entity_poly.entity_id
_entity_poly.type
_entity_poly.pdbx_seq_one_letter_code
_entity_poly.pdbx_strand_id
1 'polypeptide(L)'
;MTTHFFGDTATLLGRSLRHITRSVDTIITTTIMPIAFMLLFVYVFGGAINTGSDSYVNYLLPGILLITIASGISYTAFRLFLDMKGGIFERFQSMPIARSSVLWAHVLTSLIANLISIVVVVLVALLMGFRSGAGVLAWLAVAGI
;
A
#
# COMPACT_ATOMS: atom_id res chain seq x y z
N MET A 1 5.68 36.40 -3.09
CA MET A 1 5.21 35.16 -3.75
C MET A 1 4.57 34.30 -2.69
N THR A 2 3.25 34.14 -2.70
CA THR A 2 2.52 33.36 -1.70
C THR A 2 2.65 31.87 -2.02
N THR A 3 3.43 31.15 -1.24
CA THR A 3 3.52 29.70 -1.31
C THR A 3 2.21 29.10 -0.79
N HIS A 4 1.45 28.42 -1.65
CA HIS A 4 0.21 27.78 -1.26
C HIS A 4 0.46 26.32 -0.89
N PHE A 5 0.91 26.09 0.35
CA PHE A 5 1.26 24.77 0.88
C PHE A 5 0.27 23.65 0.50
N PHE A 6 -1.03 23.89 0.68
CA PHE A 6 -2.07 22.92 0.35
C PHE A 6 -2.23 22.67 -1.16
N GLY A 7 -2.16 23.72 -1.97
CA GLY A 7 -2.27 23.62 -3.44
C GLY A 7 -1.06 22.92 -4.05
N ASP A 8 0.14 23.27 -3.61
CA ASP A 8 1.38 22.63 -4.04
C ASP A 8 1.41 21.14 -3.65
N THR A 9 0.95 20.82 -2.44
CA THR A 9 0.89 19.43 -1.97
C THR A 9 -0.11 18.62 -2.79
N ALA A 10 -1.31 19.15 -3.04
CA ALA A 10 -2.35 18.44 -3.78
C ALA A 10 -1.95 18.18 -5.25
N THR A 11 -1.31 19.16 -5.89
CA THR A 11 -0.84 19.01 -7.28
C THR A 11 0.28 17.99 -7.41
N LEU A 12 1.28 18.03 -6.52
CA LEU A 12 2.36 17.04 -6.46
C LEU A 12 1.84 15.64 -6.10
N LEU A 13 0.88 15.54 -5.18
CA LEU A 13 0.21 14.29 -4.82
C LEU A 13 -0.50 13.67 -6.04
N GLY A 14 -1.30 14.44 -6.76
CA GLY A 14 -2.01 13.96 -7.95
C GLY A 14 -1.05 13.48 -9.05
N ARG A 15 0.06 14.20 -9.24
CA ARG A 15 1.14 13.78 -10.16
C ARG A 15 1.73 12.44 -9.74
N SER A 16 2.11 12.30 -8.47
CA SER A 16 2.75 11.09 -7.94
C SER A 16 1.83 9.89 -8.00
N LEU A 17 0.56 10.04 -7.59
CA LEU A 17 -0.44 8.97 -7.71
C LEU A 17 -0.63 8.50 -9.15
N ARG A 18 -0.66 9.43 -10.12
CA ARG A 18 -0.79 9.08 -11.53
C ARG A 18 0.42 8.30 -12.05
N HIS A 19 1.62 8.58 -11.54
CA HIS A 19 2.81 7.77 -11.84
C HIS A 19 2.72 6.37 -11.25
N ILE A 20 2.23 6.23 -10.01
CA ILE A 20 2.02 4.92 -9.38
C ILE A 20 1.03 4.08 -10.19
N THR A 21 -0.12 4.64 -10.55
CA THR A 21 -1.16 3.91 -11.31
C THR A 21 -0.70 3.49 -12.71
N ARG A 22 0.31 4.16 -13.26
CA ARG A 22 0.91 3.82 -14.56
C ARG A 22 2.12 2.89 -14.44
N SER A 23 2.60 2.66 -13.22
CA SER A 23 3.69 1.72 -12.96
C SER A 23 3.11 0.33 -12.74
N VAL A 24 3.04 -0.43 -13.83
CA VAL A 24 2.55 -1.82 -13.81
C VAL A 24 3.37 -2.68 -12.82
N ASP A 25 4.68 -2.46 -12.79
CA ASP A 25 5.60 -3.13 -11.87
C ASP A 25 5.25 -2.89 -10.38
N THR A 26 4.89 -1.66 -10.01
CA THR A 26 4.44 -1.36 -8.65
C THR A 26 3.19 -2.16 -8.30
N ILE A 27 2.21 -2.17 -9.20
CA ILE A 27 0.92 -2.85 -8.95
C ILE A 27 1.17 -4.35 -8.79
N ILE A 28 2.02 -4.93 -9.64
CA ILE A 28 2.38 -6.35 -9.58
C ILE A 28 3.03 -6.68 -8.24
N THR A 29 4.09 -5.96 -7.87
CA THR A 29 4.92 -6.29 -6.72
C THR A 29 4.22 -6.02 -5.37
N THR A 30 3.45 -4.94 -5.27
CA THR A 30 2.84 -4.53 -4.01
C THR A 30 1.45 -5.13 -3.76
N THR A 31 0.76 -5.59 -4.80
CA THR A 31 -0.63 -6.10 -4.68
C THR A 31 -0.77 -7.51 -5.24
N ILE A 32 -0.38 -7.73 -6.50
CA ILE A 32 -0.60 -9.02 -7.17
C ILE A 32 0.25 -10.13 -6.55
N MET A 33 1.52 -9.87 -6.23
CA MET A 33 2.41 -10.87 -5.63
C MET A 33 1.92 -11.36 -4.26
N PRO A 34 1.54 -10.50 -3.29
CA PRO A 34 0.92 -10.96 -2.05
C PRO A 34 -0.34 -11.79 -2.27
N ILE A 35 -1.20 -11.40 -3.21
CA ILE A 35 -2.41 -12.17 -3.56
C ILE A 35 -2.04 -13.54 -4.15
N ALA A 36 -1.05 -13.59 -5.04
CA ALA A 36 -0.59 -14.83 -5.64
C ALA A 36 -0.02 -15.77 -4.58
N PHE A 37 0.76 -15.27 -3.62
CA PHE A 37 1.21 -16.06 -2.47
C PHE A 37 0.04 -16.54 -1.62
N MET A 38 -0.94 -15.68 -1.36
CA MET A 38 -2.13 -16.07 -0.61
C MET A 38 -2.88 -17.20 -1.31
N LEU A 39 -3.11 -17.10 -2.63
CA LEU A 39 -3.75 -18.14 -3.44
C LEU A 39 -2.94 -19.43 -3.44
N LEU A 40 -1.62 -19.34 -3.63
CA LEU A 40 -0.71 -20.48 -3.59
C LEU A 40 -0.82 -21.21 -2.25
N PHE A 41 -0.66 -20.50 -1.14
CA PHE A 41 -0.74 -21.11 0.18
C PHE A 41 -2.12 -21.70 0.45
N VAL A 42 -3.20 -20.98 0.19
CA VAL A 42 -4.57 -21.47 0.49
C VAL A 42 -4.93 -22.68 -0.37
N TYR A 43 -4.74 -22.62 -1.69
CA TYR A 43 -5.25 -23.66 -2.58
C TYR A 43 -4.25 -24.81 -2.83
N VAL A 44 -2.95 -24.53 -2.82
CA VAL A 44 -1.93 -25.57 -3.06
C VAL A 44 -1.48 -26.20 -1.75
N PHE A 45 -1.20 -25.40 -0.71
CA PHE A 45 -0.71 -25.92 0.57
C PHE A 45 -1.81 -26.13 1.62
N GLY A 46 -2.99 -25.51 1.48
CA GLY A 46 -4.07 -25.59 2.47
C GLY A 46 -4.65 -26.99 2.66
N GLY A 47 -4.57 -27.86 1.66
CA GLY A 47 -4.95 -29.28 1.79
C GLY A 47 -3.95 -30.14 2.57
N ALA A 48 -2.70 -29.67 2.72
CA ALA A 48 -1.64 -30.38 3.44
C ALA A 48 -1.44 -29.87 4.88
N ILE A 49 -2.01 -28.71 5.22
CA ILE A 49 -1.82 -28.04 6.52
C ILE A 49 -3.11 -28.16 7.34
N ASN A 50 -3.02 -28.86 8.46
CA ASN A 50 -4.15 -29.03 9.36
C ASN A 50 -4.21 -27.87 10.36
N THR A 51 -5.21 -27.00 10.24
CA THR A 51 -5.42 -25.84 11.12
C THR A 51 -6.39 -26.10 12.26
N GLY A 52 -6.80 -27.36 12.46
CA GLY A 52 -7.80 -27.74 13.44
C GLY A 52 -9.21 -27.42 12.94
N SER A 53 -9.99 -26.68 13.74
CA SER A 53 -11.38 -26.30 13.42
C SER A 53 -11.53 -24.98 12.67
N ASP A 54 -10.44 -24.22 12.51
CA ASP A 54 -10.47 -22.87 11.95
C ASP A 54 -10.06 -22.87 10.47
N SER A 55 -10.49 -21.88 9.71
CA SER A 55 -10.14 -21.78 8.29
C SER A 55 -8.66 -21.40 8.13
N TYR A 56 -7.92 -22.11 7.28
CA TYR A 56 -6.52 -21.77 6.98
C TYR A 56 -6.36 -20.34 6.44
N VAL A 57 -7.38 -19.79 5.77
CA VAL A 57 -7.41 -18.40 5.31
C VAL A 57 -7.33 -17.42 6.50
N ASN A 58 -8.02 -17.70 7.61
CA ASN A 58 -8.02 -16.86 8.81
C ASN A 58 -6.64 -16.81 9.46
N TYR A 59 -5.93 -17.94 9.45
CA TYR A 59 -4.56 -18.04 9.97
C TYR A 59 -3.54 -17.33 9.09
N LEU A 60 -3.67 -17.45 7.76
CA LEU A 60 -2.69 -16.94 6.81
C LEU A 60 -2.80 -15.43 6.56
N LEU A 61 -4.01 -14.88 6.58
CA LEU A 61 -4.27 -13.49 6.18
C LEU A 61 -3.39 -12.45 6.90
N PRO A 62 -3.21 -12.47 8.23
CA PRO A 62 -2.35 -11.49 8.92
C PRO A 62 -0.91 -11.49 8.39
N GLY A 63 -0.35 -12.67 8.07
CA GLY A 63 0.99 -12.79 7.51
C GLY A 63 1.09 -12.20 6.10
N ILE A 64 0.08 -12.43 5.26
CA ILE A 64 0.02 -11.84 3.92
C ILE A 64 -0.12 -10.31 3.98
N LEU A 65 -0.90 -9.79 4.93
CA LEU A 65 -1.02 -8.34 5.14
C LEU A 65 0.33 -7.73 5.56
N LEU A 66 1.08 -8.39 6.44
CA LEU A 66 2.44 -7.95 6.80
C LEU A 66 3.38 -7.92 5.58
N ILE A 67 3.36 -8.96 4.75
CA ILE A 67 4.15 -9.02 3.52
C ILE A 67 3.75 -7.90 2.55
N THR A 68 2.45 -7.63 2.42
CA THR A 68 1.91 -6.56 1.57
C THR A 68 2.40 -5.19 2.02
N ILE A 69 2.38 -4.92 3.32
CA ILE A 69 2.87 -3.66 3.89
C ILE A 69 4.39 -3.55 3.72
N ALA A 70 5.13 -4.61 4.02
CA ALA A 70 6.59 -4.63 3.91
C ALA A 70 7.05 -4.39 2.46
N SER A 71 6.38 -5.01 1.48
CA SER A 71 6.69 -4.80 0.06
C SER A 71 6.31 -3.40 -0.41
N GLY A 72 5.16 -2.86 0.02
CA GLY A 72 4.72 -1.50 -0.25
C GLY A 72 5.68 -0.43 0.27
N ILE A 73 6.18 -0.59 1.50
CA ILE A 73 7.19 0.29 2.11
C ILE A 73 8.52 0.19 1.36
N SER A 74 8.99 -1.04 1.10
CA SER A 74 10.26 -1.28 0.39
C SER A 74 10.27 -0.64 -1.00
N TYR A 75 9.17 -0.77 -1.74
CA TYR A 75 9.02 -0.19 -3.06
C TYR A 75 8.95 1.35 -3.02
N THR A 76 8.31 1.90 -1.99
CA THR A 76 8.30 3.35 -1.74
C THR A 76 9.70 3.88 -1.44
N ALA A 77 10.45 3.22 -0.56
CA ALA A 77 11.82 3.58 -0.25
C ALA A 77 12.71 3.53 -1.50
N PHE A 78 12.54 2.51 -2.34
CA PHE A 78 13.25 2.40 -3.61
C PHE A 78 12.94 3.56 -4.56
N ARG A 79 11.66 3.94 -4.71
CA ARG A 79 11.26 5.10 -5.53
C ARG A 79 11.83 6.41 -4.99
N LEU A 80 11.76 6.61 -3.68
CA LEU A 80 12.34 7.79 -3.04
C LEU A 80 13.84 7.88 -3.32
N PHE A 81 14.55 6.75 -3.22
CA PHE A 81 15.96 6.67 -3.55
C PHE A 81 16.24 7.05 -5.01
N LEU A 82 15.44 6.58 -5.96
CA LEU A 82 15.55 6.96 -7.37
C LEU A 82 15.27 8.45 -7.60
N ASP A 83 14.28 9.02 -6.93
CA ASP A 83 13.94 10.44 -7.03
C ASP A 83 15.06 11.34 -6.49
N MET A 84 15.72 10.93 -5.39
CA MET A 84 16.91 11.62 -4.87
C MET A 84 18.09 11.49 -5.83
N LYS A 85 18.37 10.28 -6.33
CA LYS A 85 19.46 10.05 -7.28
C LYS A 85 19.25 10.79 -8.60
N GLY A 86 18.00 10.98 -9.02
CA GLY A 86 17.61 11.65 -10.25
C GLY A 86 17.64 13.18 -10.22
N GLY A 87 17.96 13.79 -9.07
CA GLY A 87 18.07 15.25 -8.95
C GLY A 87 16.73 16.02 -8.97
N ILE A 88 15.60 15.30 -8.83
CA ILE A 88 14.26 15.90 -8.88
C ILE A 88 14.03 16.84 -7.70
N PHE A 89 14.57 16.50 -6.52
CA PHE A 89 14.42 17.31 -5.31
C PHE A 89 15.12 18.66 -5.42
N GLU A 90 16.32 18.70 -5.98
CA GLU A 90 17.10 19.92 -6.24
C GLU A 90 16.35 20.83 -7.23
N ARG A 91 15.72 20.24 -8.24
CA ARG A 91 14.91 20.96 -9.23
C ARG A 91 13.62 21.52 -8.63
N PHE A 92 13.01 20.82 -7.68
CA PHE A 92 11.88 21.33 -6.91
C PHE A 92 12.28 22.44 -5.93
N GLN A 93 13.47 22.37 -5.35
CA GLN A 93 13.99 23.40 -4.46
C GLN A 93 14.31 24.74 -5.16
N SER A 94 14.57 24.73 -6.47
CA SER A 94 14.80 25.94 -7.26
C SER A 94 13.52 26.59 -7.80
N MET A 95 12.37 25.91 -7.67
CA MET A 95 11.05 26.42 -8.05
C MET A 95 10.39 27.18 -6.89
N PRO A 96 9.46 28.12 -7.18
CA PRO A 96 8.73 28.86 -6.15
C PRO A 96 7.60 28.00 -5.52
N ILE A 97 7.95 26.86 -4.94
CA ILE A 97 7.02 25.93 -4.27
C ILE A 97 7.41 25.75 -2.79
N ALA A 98 6.44 25.43 -1.93
CA ALA A 98 6.73 25.13 -0.53
C ALA A 98 7.59 23.85 -0.39
N ARG A 99 8.80 23.93 0.18
CA ARG A 99 9.70 22.76 0.31
C ARG A 99 9.06 21.57 1.04
N SER A 100 8.17 21.85 2.00
CA SER A 100 7.42 20.84 2.74
C SER A 100 6.38 20.11 1.89
N SER A 101 5.86 20.72 0.82
CA SER A 101 4.82 20.10 -0.02
C SER A 101 5.32 18.86 -0.76
N VAL A 102 6.59 18.83 -1.14
CA VAL A 102 7.23 17.68 -1.81
C VAL A 102 7.25 16.46 -0.88
N LEU A 103 7.64 16.68 0.37
CA LEU A 103 7.73 15.61 1.37
C LEU A 103 6.33 15.10 1.75
N TRP A 104 5.38 16.01 1.99
CA TRP A 104 4.00 15.65 2.28
C TRP A 104 3.31 14.93 1.13
N ALA A 105 3.50 15.39 -0.11
CA ALA A 105 2.96 14.70 -1.29
C ALA A 105 3.49 13.27 -1.40
N HIS A 106 4.79 13.05 -1.13
CA HIS A 106 5.38 11.71 -1.15
C HIS A 106 4.80 10.80 -0.06
N VAL A 107 4.68 11.30 1.18
CA VAL A 107 4.10 10.55 2.31
C VAL A 107 2.65 10.19 2.04
N LEU A 108 1.82 11.16 1.62
CA LEU A 108 0.41 10.93 1.27
C LEU A 108 0.25 9.93 0.13
N THR A 109 1.08 10.05 -0.91
CA THR A 109 1.06 9.10 -2.04
C THR A 109 1.32 7.68 -1.55
N SER A 110 2.33 7.52 -0.70
CA SER A 110 2.76 6.22 -0.18
C SER A 110 1.70 5.59 0.72
N LEU A 111 1.08 6.41 1.58
CA LEU A 111 0.00 6.00 2.46
C LEU A 111 -1.22 5.54 1.66
N ILE A 112 -1.66 6.34 0.68
CA ILE A 112 -2.81 6.00 -0.18
C ILE A 112 -2.54 4.72 -0.96
N ALA A 113 -1.36 4.58 -1.57
CA ALA A 113 -1.01 3.39 -2.33
C ALA A 113 -1.02 2.12 -1.45
N ASN A 114 -0.41 2.19 -0.27
CA ASN A 114 -0.37 1.05 0.65
C ASN A 114 -1.76 0.70 1.20
N LEU A 115 -2.59 1.70 1.52
CA LEU A 115 -3.98 1.49 1.94
C LEU A 115 -4.79 0.79 0.85
N ILE A 116 -4.66 1.23 -0.40
CA ILE A 116 -5.34 0.58 -1.53
C ILE A 116 -4.90 -0.89 -1.65
N SER A 117 -3.60 -1.18 -1.56
CA SER A 117 -3.09 -2.56 -1.62
C SER A 117 -3.68 -3.43 -0.51
N ILE A 118 -3.72 -2.92 0.74
CA ILE A 118 -4.33 -3.62 1.87
C ILE A 118 -5.81 -3.91 1.61
N VAL A 119 -6.57 -2.89 1.19
CA VAL A 119 -8.01 -3.03 0.91
C VAL A 119 -8.25 -4.10 -0.15
N VAL A 120 -7.46 -4.10 -1.23
CA VAL A 120 -7.58 -5.11 -2.29
C VAL A 120 -7.27 -6.51 -1.76
N VAL A 121 -6.20 -6.68 -0.99
CA VAL A 121 -5.85 -7.98 -0.39
C VAL A 121 -6.96 -8.49 0.54
N VAL A 122 -7.52 -7.62 1.39
CA VAL A 122 -8.63 -7.96 2.28
C VAL A 122 -9.88 -8.35 1.49
N LEU A 123 -10.22 -7.62 0.42
CA LEU A 123 -11.37 -7.97 -0.44
C LEU A 123 -11.19 -9.36 -1.07
N VAL A 124 -9.99 -9.68 -1.55
CA VAL A 124 -9.70 -11.02 -2.09
C VAL A 124 -9.79 -12.09 -1.01
N ALA A 125 -9.28 -11.81 0.20
CA ALA A 125 -9.40 -12.73 1.33
C ALA A 125 -10.86 -13.00 1.71
N LEU A 126 -11.71 -11.96 1.74
CA LEU A 126 -13.15 -12.08 1.97
C LEU A 126 -13.82 -12.96 0.91
N LEU A 127 -13.47 -12.79 -0.37
CA LEU A 127 -13.97 -13.64 -1.46
C LEU A 127 -13.54 -15.11 -1.32
N MET A 128 -12.36 -15.37 -0.75
CA MET A 128 -11.88 -16.72 -0.47
C MET A 128 -12.46 -17.34 0.81
N GLY A 129 -13.38 -16.67 1.48
CA GLY A 129 -14.06 -17.20 2.66
C GLY A 129 -13.38 -16.82 3.98
N PHE A 130 -12.53 -15.79 4.01
CA PHE A 130 -12.12 -15.17 5.26
C PHE A 130 -13.36 -14.71 6.04
N ARG A 131 -13.48 -15.14 7.29
CA ARG A 131 -14.56 -14.71 8.19
C ARG A 131 -13.92 -14.13 9.44
N SER A 132 -13.97 -12.81 9.59
CA SER A 132 -13.53 -12.17 10.81
C SER A 132 -14.54 -12.45 11.93
N GLY A 133 -14.09 -12.94 13.09
CA GLY A 133 -14.88 -12.91 14.32
C GLY A 133 -15.09 -11.48 14.87
N ALA A 134 -14.46 -10.48 14.24
CA ALA A 134 -14.56 -9.07 14.59
C ALA A 134 -15.90 -8.46 14.12
N GLY A 135 -16.63 -7.84 15.06
CA GLY A 135 -17.81 -7.04 14.73
C GLY A 135 -17.45 -5.72 14.03
N VAL A 136 -18.46 -4.99 13.54
CA VAL A 136 -18.28 -3.71 12.81
C VAL A 136 -17.46 -2.69 13.60
N LEU A 137 -17.66 -2.61 14.92
CA LEU A 137 -16.89 -1.75 15.81
C LEU A 137 -15.39 -2.08 15.85
N ALA A 138 -15.03 -3.36 15.78
CA ALA A 138 -13.63 -3.77 15.76
C ALA A 138 -12.97 -3.43 14.40
N TRP A 139 -13.74 -3.48 13.31
CA TRP A 139 -13.28 -2.98 12.00
C TRP A 139 -13.11 -1.47 11.98
N LEU A 140 -13.99 -0.71 12.64
CA LEU A 140 -13.86 0.74 12.78
C LEU A 140 -12.63 1.11 13.62
N ALA A 141 -12.36 0.38 14.70
CA ALA A 141 -11.15 0.57 15.51
C ALA A 141 -9.87 0.31 14.71
N VAL A 142 -9.86 -0.67 13.80
CA VAL A 142 -8.73 -0.91 12.87
C VAL A 142 -8.55 0.24 11.88
N ALA A 143 -9.65 0.87 11.44
CA ALA A 143 -9.60 2.09 10.62
C ALA A 143 -9.16 3.34 11.42
N GLY A 144 -8.98 3.22 12.74
CA GLY A 144 -8.57 4.32 13.63
C GLY A 144 -9.73 5.24 14.05
N ILE A 145 -10.97 4.76 13.99
CA ILE A 145 -12.19 5.45 14.46
C ILE A 145 -12.60 4.92 15.84
#